data_AF-A0A1F9F526-F1
#
_entry.id   AF-A0A1F9F526-F1
#
_cell.length_a   1.000
_cell.length_b   1.000
_cell.length_c   1.000
_cell.angle_alpha   90.00
_cell.angle_beta   90.00
_cell.angle_gamma   90.00
#
_symmetry.space_group_name_H-M   'P 1'
#
loop_
_entity.id
_entity.type
_entity.pdbx_description
1 polymer ?
#
loop_
_entity_poly.entity_id
_entity_poly.type
_entity_poly.pdbx_seq_one_letter_code
_entity_poly.pdbx_strand_id
1 'polypeptide(L)' 'MQSKELSDHAKGFIQSVIESGEKWLGEEVKKMIDEANNEEEFLEDLMLYLTRMEMKLRDLKEKCEKLSGLV' A
#
# COMPACT_ATOMS: atom_id res chain seq x y z
N MET A 1 -9.07 16.70 17.21
CA MET A 1 -8.99 15.89 15.97
C MET A 1 -10.29 15.12 15.87
N GLN A 2 -11.10 15.35 14.84
CA GLN A 2 -12.26 14.48 14.58
C GLN A 2 -11.69 13.10 14.22
N SER A 3 -12.14 12.08 14.95
CA SER A 3 -11.79 10.69 14.64
C SER A 3 -12.25 10.40 13.22
N LYS A 4 -11.34 10.00 12.33
CA LYS A 4 -11.70 9.47 11.01
C LYS A 4 -12.47 8.19 11.24
N GLU A 5 -13.79 8.20 11.05
CA GLU A 5 -14.60 7.00 11.14
C GLU A 5 -14.35 6.16 9.88
N LEU A 6 -13.41 5.21 10.01
CA LEU A 6 -13.22 4.17 9.02
C LEU A 6 -14.33 3.12 9.13
N SER A 7 -14.79 2.62 7.98
CA SER A 7 -15.65 1.45 7.89
C SER A 7 -14.98 0.22 8.49
N ASP A 8 -15.78 -0.75 8.94
CA ASP A 8 -15.25 -2.01 9.47
C ASP A 8 -14.50 -2.81 8.40
N HIS A 9 -14.87 -2.63 7.12
CA HIS A 9 -14.15 -3.22 5.99
C HIS A 9 -12.75 -2.62 5.84
N ALA A 10 -12.63 -1.28 5.87
CA ALA A 10 -11.34 -0.60 5.80
C ALA A 10 -10.44 -0.99 6.99
N LYS A 11 -10.99 -1.03 8.21
CA LYS A 11 -10.25 -1.49 9.41
C LYS A 11 -9.75 -2.93 9.25
N GLY A 12 -10.60 -3.84 8.75
CA GLY A 12 -10.22 -5.23 8.49
C GLY A 12 -9.10 -5.37 7.46
N PHE A 13 -9.15 -4.56 6.39
CA PHE A 13 -8.07 -4.50 5.40
C PHE A 13 -6.76 -3.98 6.01
N ILE A 14 -6.80 -2.91 6.79
CA ILE A 14 -5.60 -2.33 7.43
C ILE A 14 -4.97 -3.35 8.38
N GLN A 15 -5.80 -4.06 9.16
CA GLN A 15 -5.33 -5.11 10.04
C GLN A 15 -4.64 -6.23 9.26
N SER A 16 -5.20 -6.67 8.13
CA SER A 16 -4.58 -7.72 7.31
C SER A 16 -3.24 -7.28 6.72
N VAL A 17 -3.10 -6.01 6.33
CA VAL A 17 -1.81 -5.45 5.88
C VAL A 17 -0.78 -5.45 7.00
N ILE A 18 -1.16 -5.02 8.20
CA ILE A 18 -0.26 -4.99 9.37
C ILE A 18 0.18 -6.41 9.74
N GLU A 19 -0.72 -7.39 9.63
CA GLU A 19 -0.46 -8.80 9.94
C GLU A 19 0.32 -9.54 8.84
N SER A 20 0.43 -8.98 7.64
CA SER A 20 1.18 -9.60 6.53
C SER A 20 2.68 -9.81 6.80
N GLY A 21 3.23 -9.15 7.82
CA GLY A 21 4.66 -9.18 8.15
C GLY A 21 5.49 -8.12 7.42
N GLU A 22 4.91 -7.42 6.44
CA GLU A 22 5.55 -6.35 5.68
C GLU A 22 5.51 -5.02 6.47
N LYS A 23 6.45 -4.85 7.41
CA LYS A 23 6.50 -3.66 8.29
C LYS A 23 6.47 -2.33 7.53
N TRP A 24 7.22 -2.24 6.43
CA TRP A 24 7.29 -1.03 5.62
C TRP A 24 5.92 -0.68 5.00
N LEU A 25 5.14 -1.68 4.58
CA LEU A 25 3.83 -1.47 4.00
C LEU A 25 2.83 -1.04 5.07
N GLY A 26 2.88 -1.66 6.26
CA GLY A 26 2.06 -1.26 7.40
C GLY A 26 2.32 0.18 7.86
N GLU A 27 3.57 0.64 7.83
CA GLU A 27 3.92 2.04 8.15
C GLU A 27 3.38 3.03 7.11
N GLU A 28 3.52 2.72 5.82
CA GLU A 28 2.99 3.56 4.74
C GLU A 28 1.45 3.63 4.76
N VAL A 29 0.76 2.51 4.99
CA VAL A 29 -0.71 2.50 5.13
C VAL A 29 -1.17 3.35 6.32
N LYS A 30 -0.50 3.24 7.48
CA LYS A 30 -0.81 4.08 8.65
C LYS A 30 -0.64 5.56 8.33
N LYS A 31 0.46 5.93 7.67
CA LYS A 31 0.70 7.31 7.26
C LYS A 31 -0.39 7.84 6.34
N MET A 32 -0.81 7.06 5.34
CA MET A 32 -1.90 7.47 4.43
C MET A 32 -3.22 7.67 5.17
N ILE A 33 -3.54 6.80 6.13
CA ILE A 33 -4.73 6.99 6.99
C ILE A 33 -4.61 8.27 7.81
N ASP A 34 -3.43 8.59 8.35
CA ASP A 34 -3.20 9.79 9.15
C ASP A 34 -3.26 11.08 8.32
N GLU A 35 -2.91 11.02 7.03
CA GLU A 35 -2.92 12.16 6.10
C GLU A 35 -4.29 12.39 5.43
N ALA A 36 -5.03 11.34 5.08
CA ALA A 36 -6.28 11.44 4.30
C ALA A 36 -7.46 12.07 5.08
N ASN A 37 -8.23 13.00 4.51
CA ASN A 37 -9.33 13.64 5.26
C ASN A 37 -10.53 12.71 5.50
N ASN A 38 -10.71 11.69 4.67
CA ASN A 38 -11.78 10.70 4.77
C ASN A 38 -11.32 9.33 4.21
N GLU A 39 -12.21 8.33 4.30
CA GLU A 39 -11.92 6.96 3.83
C GLU A 39 -11.73 6.87 2.32
N GLU A 40 -12.47 7.64 1.52
CA GLU A 40 -12.38 7.62 0.06
C GLU A 40 -11.00 8.10 -0.40
N GLU A 41 -10.52 9.23 0.14
CA GLU A 41 -9.19 9.76 -0.12
C GLU A 41 -8.08 8.76 0.28
N PHE A 42 -8.22 8.12 1.45
CA PHE A 42 -7.30 7.08 1.88
C PHE A 42 -7.24 5.91 0.88
N LEU A 43 -8.39 5.42 0.43
CA LEU A 43 -8.46 4.29 -0.49
C LEU A 43 -7.92 4.65 -1.87
N GLU A 44 -8.18 5.85 -2.36
CA GLU A 44 -7.62 6.35 -3.62
C GLU A 44 -6.09 6.45 -3.54
N ASP A 45 -5.57 7.06 -2.48
CA ASP A 45 -4.12 7.20 -2.26
C ASP A 45 -3.43 5.84 -2.14
N LEU A 46 -4.05 4.91 -1.41
CA LEU A 46 -3.54 3.56 -1.26
C LEU A 46 -3.54 2.81 -2.59
N MET A 47 -4.62 2.88 -3.38
CA MET A 47 -4.67 2.25 -4.70
C MET A 47 -3.58 2.79 -5.62
N LEU A 48 -3.37 4.12 -5.63
CA LEU A 48 -2.31 4.75 -6.42
C LEU A 48 -0.93 4.29 -5.96
N TYR A 49 -0.71 4.19 -4.64
CA TYR A 49 0.54 3.69 -4.08
C TYR A 49 0.83 2.25 -4.50
N LEU A 50 -0.13 1.34 -4.32
CA LEU A 50 -0.01 -0.06 -4.71
C LEU A 50 0.25 -0.22 -6.22
N THR A 51 -0.45 0.55 -7.05
CA THR A 51 -0.26 0.56 -8.51
C THR A 51 1.16 0.98 -8.89
N ARG A 52 1.68 2.05 -8.26
CA ARG A 52 3.06 2.52 -8.50
C ARG A 52 4.09 1.47 -8.07
N MET A 53 3.85 0.78 -6.97
CA MET A 53 4.73 -0.30 -6.54
C MET A 53 4.71 -1.47 -7.50
N GLU A 54 3.55 -1.89 -7.98
CA GLU A 54 3.45 -2.96 -8.98
C GLU A 54 4.28 -2.63 -10.23
N MET A 55 4.18 -1.39 -10.72
CA MET A 55 4.98 -0.93 -11.86
C MET A 55 6.50 -0.98 -11.57
N LYS A 56 6.92 -0.49 -10.39
CA LYS A 56 8.34 -0.52 -9.98
C LYS A 56 8.87 -1.94 -9.81
N LEU A 57 8.09 -2.84 -9.20
CA LEU A 57 8.47 -4.23 -9.03
C LEU A 57 8.57 -4.95 -10.36
N ARG A 58 7.68 -4.64 -11.32
CA ARG A 58 7.74 -5.17 -12.68
C ARG A 58 9.02 -4.74 -13.40
N ASP A 59 9.34 -3.45 -13.39
CA ASP A 59 10.57 -2.92 -13.99
C ASP A 59 11.84 -3.49 -13.33
N LEU A 60 11.85 -3.60 -12.00
CA LEU A 60 12.96 -4.23 -11.27
C LEU A 60 13.11 -5.71 -11.63
N LYS A 61 12.00 -6.44 -11.73
CA LYS A 61 11.99 -7.85 -12.13
C LYS A 61 12.56 -8.01 -13.54
N GLU A 62 12.11 -7.21 -14.51
CA GLU A 62 12.65 -7.24 -15.87
C GLU A 62 14.17 -6.95 -15.90
N LYS A 63 14.64 -6.00 -15.09
CA LYS A 63 16.08 -5.70 -14.95
C LYS A 63 16.85 -6.89 -14.36
N CYS A 64 16.32 -7.55 -13.33
CA CYS A 64 16.92 -8.74 -12.74
C CYS A 64 16.94 -9.93 -13.71
N GLU A 65 15.87 -10.13 -14.48
CA GLU A 65 15.79 -11.18 -15.50
C GLU A 65 16.86 -10.99 -16.58
N LYS A 66 17.06 -9.75 -17.06
CA LYS A 66 18.15 -9.40 -17.98
C LYS A 66 19.54 -9.66 -17.38
N LEU A 67 19.73 -9.38 -16.09
CA LEU A 67 21.02 -9.61 -15.40
C LEU A 67 21.30 -11.10 -15.17
N SER A 68 20.26 -11.89 -14.91
CA SER A 68 20.39 -13.33 -14.65
C SER A 68 20.45 -14.18 -15.93
N GLY A 69 20.28 -13.58 -17.11
CA GLY A 69 20.22 -14.30 -18.38
C GLY A 69 18.98 -15.19 -18.53
N LEU A 70 17.93 -14.91 -17.74
CA LEU A 70 16.63 -15.59 -17.83
C LEU A 70 15.76 -15.01 -18.96
N VAL A 71 16.15 -13.86 -19.52
CA VAL A 71 15.59 -13.18 -20.70
C VAL A 71 16.73 -12.64 -21.56
#